data_AF-A0A9P7MQR9-F1
#
_entry.id   AF-A0A9P7MQR9-F1
#
_cell.length_a   1.000
_cell.length_b   1.000
_cell.length_c   1.000
_cell.angle_alpha   90.00
_cell.angle_beta   90.00
_cell.angle_gamma   90.00
#
_symmetry.space_group_name_H-M   'P 1'
#
loop_
_entity.id
_entity.type
_entity.pdbx_description
1 polymer ?
#
loop_
_entity_poly.entity_id
_entity_poly.type
_entity_poly.pdbx_seq_one_letter_code
_entity_poly.pdbx_strand_id
1 'polypeptide(L)'
;MSEFHWLRCIRKHVPGLVLSCPGPCETFRELYKAHDPVWFLPKYKVWFCDRDMMGKLIIVRFDPRRGCIEGYQVLAVNGKQTFEEWPARNDVFILSFEPHVKLHLDKPVLQLNIGDTQNIRNYAARTGANRFAAEVPMMRGDRRDLIFNNLMLARPLDSGTAGAKHAPKYPYDYVWPPPAVPSDHRVRSDQSVVGKIAPHDTPMSRGEISHQTFRIRQWTQMTETGSPLTLLGDQNGGIAGLLGVVAELGNVVNAGGVHIGEEVITYSTLDTALYTPTGSKPWRGIWVGDYSGHGCEFLLIHQPDDPAVTDAELGLIRRVDETDETWEERRRETHLYRGRLEAIKLTGDPNVPRGEYTFVADDLGPEGFVGIASDPPFIGTRIVKSRGHVAGTGFVNDRYTESQLLLIGPNRLAQYWVEFGHISFFERVQVDQLLVPP
;
A
#
# COMPACT_ATOMS: atom_id res chain seq x y z
N MET A 1 -17.97 -33.81 -4.98
CA MET A 1 -18.02 -32.38 -5.36
C MET A 1 -17.26 -32.22 -6.66
N SER A 2 -17.82 -31.55 -7.66
CA SER A 2 -17.23 -31.41 -9.00
C SER A 2 -16.03 -30.44 -9.00
N GLU A 3 -14.98 -30.75 -9.76
CA GLU A 3 -13.78 -29.91 -9.93
C GLU A 3 -14.11 -28.49 -10.45
N PHE A 4 -15.17 -28.35 -11.23
CA PHE A 4 -15.66 -27.04 -11.69
C PHE A 4 -16.06 -26.11 -10.55
N HIS A 5 -16.54 -26.65 -9.42
CA HIS A 5 -16.86 -25.85 -8.24
C HIS A 5 -15.61 -25.23 -7.64
N TRP A 6 -14.54 -26.01 -7.45
CA TRP A 6 -13.28 -25.52 -6.90
C TRP A 6 -12.60 -24.52 -7.82
N LEU A 7 -12.63 -24.77 -9.13
CA LEU A 7 -12.16 -23.80 -10.13
C LEU A 7 -12.91 -22.46 -10.03
N ARG A 8 -14.24 -22.48 -9.87
CA ARG A 8 -15.04 -21.26 -9.66
C ARG A 8 -14.66 -20.55 -8.36
N CYS A 9 -14.36 -21.28 -7.29
CA CYS A 9 -13.90 -20.71 -6.03
C CYS A 9 -12.53 -20.06 -6.17
N ILE A 10 -11.57 -20.69 -6.85
CA ILE A 10 -10.23 -20.12 -7.07
C ILE A 10 -10.34 -18.86 -7.94
N ARG A 11 -11.09 -18.90 -9.05
CA ARG A 11 -11.26 -17.77 -9.98
C ARG A 11 -11.73 -16.47 -9.32
N LYS A 12 -12.51 -16.56 -8.23
CA LYS A 12 -12.93 -15.38 -7.45
C LYS A 12 -11.79 -14.68 -6.72
N HIS A 13 -10.64 -15.34 -6.55
CA HIS A 13 -9.48 -14.86 -5.79
C HIS A 13 -8.28 -14.53 -6.69
N VAL A 14 -8.36 -14.79 -7.99
CA VAL A 14 -7.27 -14.51 -8.95
C VAL A 14 -7.80 -13.65 -10.11
N PRO A 15 -8.15 -12.37 -9.84
CA PRO A 15 -8.67 -11.49 -10.88
C PRO A 15 -7.63 -11.32 -12.01
N GLY A 16 -8.11 -11.33 -13.25
CA GLY A 16 -7.26 -11.18 -14.44
C GLY A 16 -6.58 -12.47 -14.92
N LEU A 17 -6.69 -13.58 -14.20
CA LEU A 17 -6.04 -14.84 -14.57
C LEU A 17 -7.02 -15.90 -15.11
N VAL A 18 -6.71 -16.48 -16.27
CA VAL A 18 -7.46 -17.60 -16.83
C VAL A 18 -6.78 -18.91 -16.46
N LEU A 19 -7.36 -19.63 -15.51
CA LEU A 19 -6.90 -20.97 -15.11
C LEU A 19 -7.54 -22.04 -16.01
N SER A 20 -6.69 -22.82 -16.69
CA SER A 20 -7.05 -24.00 -17.49
C SER A 20 -6.68 -25.32 -16.83
N CYS A 21 -5.66 -25.35 -15.97
CA CYS A 21 -5.20 -26.52 -15.22
C CYS A 21 -4.98 -26.19 -13.73
N PRO A 22 -4.99 -27.19 -12.83
CA PRO A 22 -4.71 -27.01 -11.40
C PRO A 22 -3.22 -26.75 -11.09
N GLY A 23 -2.38 -26.58 -12.12
CA GLY A 23 -0.94 -26.38 -11.95
C GLY A 23 -0.24 -27.65 -11.44
N PRO A 24 0.70 -27.55 -10.49
CA PRO A 24 1.43 -28.70 -9.95
C PRO A 24 0.62 -29.59 -8.99
N CYS A 25 -0.65 -29.25 -8.70
CA CYS A 25 -1.56 -30.12 -7.96
C CYS A 25 -2.33 -31.06 -8.90
N GLU A 26 -2.80 -32.20 -8.40
CA GLU A 26 -3.60 -33.14 -9.22
C GLU A 26 -5.01 -32.62 -9.47
N THR A 27 -5.56 -31.85 -8.52
CA THR A 27 -6.94 -31.33 -8.57
C THR A 27 -7.04 -29.86 -8.17
N PHE A 28 -8.07 -29.16 -8.64
CA PHE A 28 -8.37 -27.79 -8.19
C PHE A 28 -8.77 -27.77 -6.72
N ARG A 29 -9.34 -28.87 -6.20
CA ARG A 29 -9.62 -29.01 -4.78
C ARG A 29 -8.35 -28.97 -3.94
N GLU A 30 -7.30 -29.68 -4.35
CA GLU A 30 -6.02 -29.68 -3.67
C GLU A 30 -5.34 -28.33 -3.74
N LEU A 31 -5.35 -27.69 -4.92
CA LEU A 31 -4.81 -26.34 -5.07
C LEU A 31 -5.53 -25.35 -4.15
N TYR A 32 -6.86 -25.37 -4.13
CA TYR A 32 -7.64 -24.50 -3.24
C TYR A 32 -7.29 -24.75 -1.78
N LYS A 33 -7.19 -26.02 -1.38
CA LYS A 33 -6.78 -26.39 -0.02
C LYS A 33 -5.35 -25.96 0.29
N ALA A 34 -4.43 -25.98 -0.66
CA ALA A 34 -3.03 -25.64 -0.41
C ALA A 34 -2.85 -24.18 0.03
N HIS A 35 -3.75 -23.28 -0.38
CA HIS A 35 -3.67 -21.85 -0.03
C HIS A 35 -4.84 -21.37 0.84
N ASP A 36 -5.63 -22.26 1.42
CA ASP A 36 -6.63 -21.86 2.43
C ASP A 36 -5.92 -21.61 3.78
N PRO A 37 -6.13 -20.45 4.46
CA PRO A 37 -7.14 -19.42 4.19
C PRO A 37 -6.63 -18.16 3.44
N VAL A 38 -5.42 -18.18 2.89
CA VAL A 38 -4.68 -16.99 2.38
C VAL A 38 -5.05 -16.53 0.96
N TRP A 39 -6.08 -17.12 0.34
CA TRP A 39 -6.57 -16.70 -0.99
C TRP A 39 -7.04 -15.24 -1.07
N PHE A 40 -7.27 -14.56 0.06
CA PHE A 40 -7.57 -13.13 0.07
C PHE A 40 -6.39 -12.28 -0.44
N LEU A 41 -5.15 -12.78 -0.33
CA LEU A 41 -3.94 -12.05 -0.74
C LEU A 41 -3.94 -11.70 -2.25
N PRO A 42 -4.03 -12.68 -3.18
CA PRO A 42 -4.12 -12.39 -4.62
C PRO A 42 -5.46 -11.76 -5.03
N LYS A 43 -6.52 -11.91 -4.21
CA LYS A 43 -7.83 -11.32 -4.51
C LYS A 43 -7.76 -9.79 -4.56
N TYR A 44 -7.11 -9.17 -3.58
CA TYR A 44 -7.08 -7.71 -3.47
C TYR A 44 -5.92 -7.06 -4.22
N LYS A 45 -4.89 -7.84 -4.60
CA LYS A 45 -3.74 -7.44 -5.41
C LYS A 45 -2.79 -6.44 -4.74
N VAL A 46 -3.28 -5.28 -4.31
CA VAL A 46 -2.52 -4.14 -3.80
C VAL A 46 -2.45 -4.20 -2.28
N TRP A 47 -1.25 -4.11 -1.72
CA TRP A 47 -1.05 -4.12 -0.28
C TRP A 47 -0.02 -3.08 0.12
N PHE A 48 -0.27 -2.37 1.21
CA PHE A 48 0.65 -1.37 1.77
C PHE A 48 0.84 -1.61 3.27
N CYS A 49 1.97 -1.19 3.85
CA CYS A 49 2.30 -1.55 5.23
C CYS A 49 2.62 -0.39 6.17
N ASP A 50 2.52 -0.70 7.46
CA ASP A 50 2.82 0.17 8.61
C ASP A 50 4.33 0.26 8.94
N ARG A 51 5.23 -0.11 8.03
CA ARG A 51 6.67 0.05 8.28
C ARG A 51 7.01 1.55 8.39
N ASP A 52 7.76 1.92 9.41
CA ASP A 52 8.38 3.25 9.60
C ASP A 52 7.46 4.48 9.35
N MET A 53 7.90 5.45 8.55
CA MET A 53 7.09 6.58 8.05
C MET A 53 6.71 6.39 6.59
N MET A 54 7.54 5.68 5.82
CA MET A 54 7.46 5.55 4.37
C MET A 54 6.63 4.35 3.96
N GLY A 55 6.70 3.25 4.71
CA GLY A 55 5.99 2.03 4.36
C GLY A 55 6.50 1.40 3.07
N LYS A 56 5.75 0.44 2.54
CA LYS A 56 6.02 -0.22 1.27
C LYS A 56 4.72 -0.54 0.58
N LEU A 57 4.69 -0.41 -0.74
CA LEU A 57 3.64 -0.94 -1.59
C LEU A 57 4.10 -2.28 -2.18
N ILE A 58 3.25 -3.30 -2.10
CA ILE A 58 3.50 -4.60 -2.73
C ILE A 58 2.31 -5.01 -3.61
N ILE A 59 2.59 -5.73 -4.69
CA ILE A 59 1.59 -6.42 -5.49
C ILE A 59 1.69 -7.91 -5.20
N VAL A 60 0.56 -8.51 -4.81
CA VAL A 60 0.42 -9.94 -4.59
C VAL A 60 -0.37 -10.57 -5.73
N ARG A 61 0.18 -11.63 -6.30
CA ARG A 61 -0.40 -12.39 -7.40
C ARG A 61 -0.25 -13.89 -7.19
N PHE A 62 -0.98 -14.65 -7.99
CA PHE A 62 -0.87 -16.11 -8.02
C PHE A 62 -0.18 -16.55 -9.31
N ASP A 63 0.91 -17.31 -9.20
CA ASP A 63 1.57 -17.95 -10.33
C ASP A 63 0.96 -19.34 -10.56
N PRO A 64 0.19 -19.56 -11.65
CA PRO A 64 -0.40 -20.85 -11.94
C PRO A 64 0.60 -21.94 -12.32
N ARG A 65 1.79 -21.56 -12.81
CA ARG A 65 2.82 -22.53 -13.24
C ARG A 65 3.43 -23.24 -12.04
N ARG A 66 3.75 -22.46 -11.00
CA ARG A 66 4.33 -22.96 -9.73
C ARG A 66 3.28 -23.24 -8.67
N GLY A 67 2.04 -22.79 -8.90
CA GLY A 67 0.97 -22.84 -7.94
C GLY A 67 1.28 -22.09 -6.65
N CYS A 68 2.08 -21.01 -6.71
CA CYS A 68 2.47 -20.23 -5.52
C CYS A 68 1.81 -18.84 -5.50
N ILE A 69 1.61 -18.31 -4.29
CA ILE A 69 1.23 -16.90 -4.10
C ILE A 69 2.51 -16.11 -3.82
N GLU A 70 2.75 -15.07 -4.60
CA GLU A 70 3.96 -14.26 -4.53
C GLU A 70 3.62 -12.78 -4.42
N GLY A 71 4.34 -12.07 -3.56
CA GLY A 71 4.18 -10.65 -3.30
C GLY A 71 5.48 -9.90 -3.50
N TYR A 72 5.50 -8.92 -4.39
CA TYR A 72 6.69 -8.14 -4.74
C TYR A 72 6.52 -6.67 -4.41
N GLN A 73 7.59 -6.05 -3.93
CA GLN A 73 7.63 -4.61 -3.74
C GLN A 73 7.52 -3.89 -5.08
N VAL A 74 6.66 -2.88 -5.13
CA VAL A 74 6.57 -1.93 -6.23
C VAL A 74 7.63 -0.86 -6.04
N LEU A 75 8.40 -0.62 -7.09
CA LEU A 75 9.42 0.43 -7.13
C LEU A 75 9.09 1.38 -8.27
N ALA A 76 9.30 2.67 -8.03
CA ALA A 76 9.26 3.69 -9.07
C ALA A 76 10.64 4.33 -9.17
N VAL A 77 11.11 4.53 -10.39
CA VAL A 77 12.34 5.28 -10.69
C VAL A 77 11.95 6.38 -11.65
N ASN A 78 12.15 7.63 -11.25
CA ASN A 78 12.05 8.74 -12.20
C ASN A 78 13.31 8.76 -13.08
N GLY A 79 13.15 9.14 -14.35
CA GLY A 79 14.26 9.31 -15.28
C GLY A 79 15.17 10.49 -14.91
N LYS A 80 15.89 11.03 -15.91
CA LYS A 80 16.73 12.21 -15.70
C LYS A 80 15.85 13.42 -15.39
N GLN A 81 15.93 13.94 -14.16
CA GLN A 81 15.28 15.21 -13.80
C GLN A 81 15.88 16.35 -14.64
N THR A 82 15.01 17.03 -15.37
CA THR A 82 15.30 18.29 -16.06
C THR A 82 14.49 19.39 -15.38
N PHE A 83 15.13 20.54 -15.20
CA PHE A 83 14.51 21.74 -14.66
C PHE A 83 14.15 22.64 -15.83
N GLU A 84 12.87 22.99 -15.92
CA GLU A 84 12.37 23.95 -16.90
C GLU A 84 11.68 25.09 -16.14
N GLU A 85 12.02 26.34 -16.47
CA GLU A 85 11.28 27.50 -15.97
C GLU A 85 9.90 27.52 -16.63
N TRP A 86 8.86 27.79 -15.84
CA TRP A 86 7.53 27.93 -16.39
C TRP A 86 7.45 29.25 -17.19
N PRO A 87 7.16 29.24 -18.51
CA PRO A 87 7.23 30.47 -19.32
C PRO A 87 6.30 31.60 -18.86
N ALA A 88 5.25 31.28 -18.12
CA ALA A 88 4.32 32.25 -17.55
C ALA A 88 4.88 32.98 -16.32
N ARG A 89 5.81 32.34 -15.60
CA ARG A 89 6.33 32.76 -14.29
C ARG A 89 7.77 32.27 -14.11
N ASN A 90 8.72 33.20 -14.27
CA ASN A 90 10.15 32.91 -14.18
C ASN A 90 10.63 32.49 -12.76
N ASP A 91 9.78 32.59 -11.75
CA ASP A 91 10.02 32.13 -10.38
C ASP A 91 9.46 30.73 -10.09
N VAL A 92 8.84 30.08 -11.10
CA VAL A 92 8.24 28.76 -10.95
C VAL A 92 9.00 27.73 -11.78
N PHE A 93 9.40 26.64 -11.12
CA PHE A 93 10.12 25.54 -11.74
C PHE A 93 9.21 24.34 -11.98
N ILE A 94 9.34 23.75 -13.17
CA ILE A 94 8.71 22.52 -13.59
C ILE A 94 9.78 21.42 -13.53
N LEU A 95 9.55 20.40 -12.70
CA LEU A 95 10.37 19.19 -12.69
C LEU A 95 9.81 18.18 -13.69
N SER A 96 10.66 17.69 -14.60
CA SER A 96 10.25 16.60 -15.48
C SER A 96 9.97 15.32 -14.69
N PHE A 97 8.94 14.60 -15.13
CA PHE A 97 8.46 13.40 -14.47
C PHE A 97 8.03 12.37 -15.50
N GLU A 98 8.83 11.31 -15.60
CA GLU A 98 8.62 10.14 -16.45
C GLU A 98 8.92 8.87 -15.64
N PRO A 99 8.03 8.51 -14.70
CA PRO A 99 8.26 7.43 -13.75
C PRO A 99 8.19 6.07 -14.44
N HIS A 100 9.16 5.21 -14.13
CA HIS A 100 9.16 3.81 -14.51
C HIS A 100 8.80 2.95 -13.30
N VAL A 101 7.59 2.39 -13.33
CA VAL A 101 7.07 1.52 -12.26
C VAL A 101 7.37 0.06 -12.58
N LYS A 102 7.99 -0.66 -11.64
CA LYS A 102 8.37 -2.08 -11.79
C LYS A 102 8.24 -2.84 -10.48
N LEU A 103 8.16 -4.17 -10.58
CA LEU A 103 8.25 -5.06 -9.43
C LEU A 103 9.72 -5.43 -9.15
N HIS A 104 10.09 -5.49 -7.88
CA HIS A 104 11.39 -6.02 -7.45
C HIS A 104 11.36 -7.55 -7.41
N LEU A 105 11.51 -8.19 -8.57
CA LEU A 105 11.33 -9.64 -8.74
C LEU A 105 12.39 -10.50 -8.03
N ASP A 106 13.58 -9.95 -7.78
CA ASP A 106 14.70 -10.69 -7.18
C ASP A 106 14.46 -11.03 -5.70
N LYS A 107 13.67 -10.22 -4.99
CA LYS A 107 13.42 -10.38 -3.54
C LYS A 107 11.93 -10.32 -3.23
N PRO A 108 11.19 -11.44 -3.31
CA PRO A 108 9.79 -11.49 -2.94
C PRO A 108 9.61 -11.14 -1.46
N VAL A 109 8.70 -10.21 -1.17
CA VAL A 109 8.29 -9.87 0.21
C VAL A 109 7.48 -11.02 0.81
N LEU A 110 6.64 -11.65 -0.01
CA LEU A 110 5.81 -12.79 0.35
C LEU A 110 6.02 -13.89 -0.70
N GLN A 111 6.19 -15.13 -0.25
CA GLN A 111 6.19 -16.30 -1.14
C GLN A 111 5.60 -17.50 -0.38
N LEU A 112 4.47 -18.01 -0.87
CA LEU A 112 3.74 -19.13 -0.29
C LEU A 112 3.67 -20.24 -1.33
N ASN A 113 4.45 -21.31 -1.12
CA ASN A 113 4.50 -22.47 -1.98
C ASN A 113 3.47 -23.52 -1.55
N ILE A 114 3.18 -24.45 -2.45
CA ILE A 114 2.39 -25.63 -2.13
C ILE A 114 3.19 -26.49 -1.15
N GLY A 115 2.72 -26.58 0.08
CA GLY A 115 3.38 -27.33 1.16
C GLY A 115 3.67 -26.49 2.40
N ASP A 116 3.87 -25.18 2.26
CA ASP A 116 4.19 -24.29 3.40
C ASP A 116 3.04 -24.29 4.43
N THR A 117 1.80 -24.31 3.93
CA THR A 117 0.58 -24.45 4.76
C THR A 117 0.33 -25.87 5.26
N GLN A 118 0.92 -26.91 4.65
CA GLN A 118 0.80 -28.28 5.16
C GLN A 118 1.55 -28.43 6.49
N ASN A 119 2.69 -27.75 6.65
CA ASN A 119 3.42 -27.74 7.91
C ASN A 119 2.60 -27.13 9.06
N ILE A 120 1.80 -26.10 8.78
CA ILE A 120 0.85 -25.53 9.75
C ILE A 120 -0.25 -26.52 10.09
N ARG A 121 -0.77 -27.27 9.11
CA ARG A 121 -1.77 -28.31 9.39
C ARG A 121 -1.22 -29.40 10.30
N ASN A 122 0.04 -29.78 10.11
CA ASN A 122 0.71 -30.75 10.96
C ASN A 122 0.89 -30.18 12.38
N TYR A 123 1.21 -28.88 12.51
CA TYR A 123 1.27 -28.21 13.82
C TYR A 123 -0.11 -28.11 14.49
N ALA A 124 -1.15 -27.78 13.72
CA ALA A 124 -2.54 -27.69 14.15
C ALA A 124 -3.16 -29.04 14.58
N ALA A 125 -2.59 -30.16 14.13
CA ALA A 125 -3.00 -31.49 14.57
C ALA A 125 -2.61 -31.78 16.04
N ARG A 126 -1.79 -30.93 16.67
CA ARG A 126 -1.50 -30.99 18.10
C ARG A 126 -2.72 -30.53 18.91
N THR A 127 -3.11 -31.31 19.90
CA THR A 127 -4.21 -31.00 20.82
C THR A 127 -4.00 -29.64 21.48
N GLY A 128 -4.92 -28.70 21.24
CA GLY A 128 -4.88 -27.34 21.80
C GLY A 128 -4.17 -26.28 20.94
N ALA A 129 -3.60 -26.64 19.78
CA ALA A 129 -2.94 -25.69 18.89
C ALA A 129 -3.96 -24.88 18.06
N ASN A 130 -3.91 -23.55 18.15
CA ASN A 130 -4.71 -22.68 17.29
C ASN A 130 -4.03 -22.49 15.93
N ARG A 131 -4.53 -23.17 14.90
CA ARG A 131 -4.04 -23.04 13.52
C ARG A 131 -4.13 -21.64 12.92
N PHE A 132 -5.02 -20.79 13.46
CA PHE A 132 -5.24 -19.43 12.95
C PHE A 132 -4.26 -18.42 13.56
N ALA A 133 -3.68 -18.73 14.72
CA ALA A 133 -2.56 -17.99 15.31
C ALA A 133 -1.19 -18.53 14.89
N ALA A 134 -1.13 -19.60 14.08
CA ALA A 134 0.11 -20.19 13.63
C ALA A 134 0.82 -19.30 12.61
N GLU A 135 2.14 -19.20 12.74
CA GLU A 135 3.01 -18.53 11.77
C GLU A 135 3.26 -19.45 10.57
N VAL A 136 3.25 -18.89 9.35
CA VAL A 136 3.63 -19.59 8.11
C VAL A 136 5.05 -19.21 7.74
N PRO A 137 6.05 -20.08 7.91
CA PRO A 137 7.41 -19.79 7.44
C PRO A 137 7.44 -19.68 5.92
N MET A 138 8.06 -18.61 5.44
CA MET A 138 8.27 -18.39 4.01
C MET A 138 9.74 -18.64 3.68
N MET A 139 10.03 -19.80 3.08
CA MET A 139 11.37 -20.12 2.61
C MET A 139 11.61 -19.38 1.30
N ARG A 140 12.49 -18.36 1.32
CA ARG A 140 12.97 -17.73 0.08
C ARG A 140 13.84 -18.73 -0.68
N GLY A 141 13.79 -18.66 -2.01
CA GLY A 141 14.35 -19.66 -2.93
C GLY A 141 15.86 -19.92 -2.82
N ASP A 142 16.62 -19.14 -2.03
CA ASP A 142 18.03 -19.40 -1.79
C ASP A 142 18.32 -19.63 -0.30
N ARG A 143 18.99 -20.73 0.03
CA ARG A 143 19.32 -21.16 1.42
C ARG A 143 20.38 -20.27 2.08
N ARG A 144 20.75 -19.16 1.42
CA ARG A 144 21.75 -18.18 1.87
C ARG A 144 21.14 -16.88 2.36
N ASP A 145 19.82 -16.72 2.26
CA ASP A 145 19.14 -15.55 2.80
C ASP A 145 19.22 -15.55 4.32
N LEU A 146 19.85 -14.52 4.87
CA LEU A 146 19.94 -14.31 6.32
C LEU A 146 18.64 -13.76 6.91
N ILE A 147 17.71 -13.29 6.05
CA ILE A 147 16.44 -12.68 6.45
C ILE A 147 15.31 -13.71 6.33
N PHE A 148 14.63 -13.94 7.43
CA PHE A 148 13.51 -14.85 7.56
C PHE A 148 12.20 -14.06 7.65
N ASN A 149 11.14 -14.59 7.04
CA ASN A 149 9.82 -13.99 7.08
C ASN A 149 8.77 -15.04 7.41
N ASN A 150 7.90 -14.71 8.36
CA ASN A 150 6.75 -15.52 8.72
C ASN A 150 5.47 -14.73 8.49
N LEU A 151 4.53 -15.31 7.74
CA LEU A 151 3.19 -14.75 7.58
C LEU A 151 2.35 -15.06 8.82
N MET A 152 1.63 -14.06 9.31
CA MET A 152 0.69 -14.17 10.42
C MET A 152 -0.67 -13.59 10.00
N LEU A 153 -1.75 -14.25 10.40
CA LEU A 153 -3.10 -13.75 10.20
C LEU A 153 -3.42 -12.68 11.25
N ALA A 154 -4.19 -11.66 10.86
CA ALA A 154 -4.60 -10.58 11.74
C ALA A 154 -6.09 -10.70 12.12
N ARG A 155 -6.44 -10.18 13.29
CA ARG A 155 -7.82 -10.00 13.73
C ARG A 155 -8.19 -8.51 13.68
N PRO A 156 -9.30 -8.11 13.04
CA PRO A 156 -9.74 -6.72 13.02
C PRO A 156 -10.23 -6.28 14.41
N LEU A 157 -10.10 -4.99 14.71
CA LEU A 157 -10.70 -4.35 15.87
C LEU A 157 -12.22 -4.40 15.76
N ASP A 158 -12.88 -4.50 16.92
CA ASP A 158 -14.33 -4.46 16.98
C ASP A 158 -14.85 -3.08 16.49
N SER A 159 -16.01 -3.08 15.83
CA SER A 159 -16.58 -1.88 15.19
C SER A 159 -16.84 -0.71 16.16
N GLY A 160 -17.04 -1.00 17.45
CA GLY A 160 -17.21 0.02 18.50
C GLY A 160 -15.92 0.75 18.89
N THR A 161 -14.75 0.10 18.75
CA THR A 161 -13.42 0.66 19.04
C THR A 161 -12.78 1.30 17.83
N ALA A 162 -13.21 0.92 16.62
CA ALA A 162 -12.76 1.48 15.34
C ALA A 162 -13.43 2.82 14.96
N GLY A 163 -14.35 3.33 15.80
CA GLY A 163 -15.10 4.56 15.57
C GLY A 163 -14.20 5.80 15.54
N ALA A 164 -13.83 6.24 14.33
CA ALA A 164 -12.95 7.36 13.99
C ALA A 164 -13.43 8.76 14.42
N LYS A 165 -14.37 8.89 15.37
CA LYS A 165 -14.90 10.21 15.72
C LYS A 165 -13.90 11.05 16.52
N HIS A 166 -12.95 10.45 17.22
CA HIS A 166 -11.92 11.13 18.02
C HIS A 166 -10.56 10.42 17.85
N ALA A 167 -10.11 10.22 16.60
CA ALA A 167 -8.77 9.66 16.40
C ALA A 167 -7.74 10.62 17.04
N PRO A 168 -6.82 10.11 17.87
CA PRO A 168 -5.73 10.92 18.44
C PRO A 168 -4.91 11.53 17.31
N LYS A 169 -4.10 12.56 17.60
CA LYS A 169 -3.10 13.02 16.64
C LYS A 169 -2.18 11.86 16.23
N TYR A 170 -1.55 11.99 15.06
CA TYR A 170 -0.54 11.04 14.59
C TYR A 170 0.40 10.64 15.75
N PRO A 171 0.63 9.34 16.00
CA PRO A 171 0.41 8.19 15.11
C PRO A 171 -0.93 7.42 15.32
N TYR A 172 -2.01 8.09 15.76
CA TYR A 172 -3.37 7.52 15.82
C TYR A 172 -3.53 6.28 16.72
N ASP A 173 -2.92 6.27 17.91
CA ASP A 173 -2.89 5.11 18.81
C ASP A 173 -2.43 3.81 18.13
N TYR A 174 -1.63 3.95 17.07
CA TYR A 174 -1.13 2.84 16.25
C TYR A 174 -2.26 2.01 15.60
N VAL A 175 -3.41 2.64 15.33
CA VAL A 175 -4.46 2.03 14.53
C VAL A 175 -4.06 2.04 13.06
N TRP A 176 -4.09 0.87 12.43
CA TRP A 176 -3.69 0.66 11.04
C TRP A 176 -4.84 0.03 10.21
N PRO A 177 -5.11 0.48 8.97
CA PRO A 177 -4.50 1.66 8.32
C PRO A 177 -4.89 2.97 9.02
N PRO A 178 -4.25 4.11 8.69
CA PRO A 178 -4.59 5.40 9.29
C PRO A 178 -5.98 5.90 8.86
N PRO A 179 -6.61 6.82 9.63
CA PRO A 179 -8.01 7.22 9.41
C PRO A 179 -8.32 7.75 8.01
N ALA A 180 -7.38 8.46 7.39
CA ALA A 180 -7.58 9.02 6.05
C ALA A 180 -7.65 7.95 4.95
N VAL A 181 -7.13 6.74 5.17
CA VAL A 181 -7.31 5.62 4.24
C VAL A 181 -8.67 4.96 4.50
N PRO A 182 -9.58 4.91 3.50
CA PRO A 182 -10.84 4.19 3.63
C PRO A 182 -10.59 2.69 3.81
N SER A 183 -11.14 2.10 4.87
CA SER A 183 -10.99 0.68 5.17
C SER A 183 -12.06 0.19 6.13
N ASP A 184 -12.57 -1.03 5.89
CA ASP A 184 -13.54 -1.69 6.77
C ASP A 184 -12.86 -2.36 7.96
N HIS A 185 -11.61 -2.79 7.79
CA HIS A 185 -10.85 -3.56 8.77
C HIS A 185 -9.66 -2.76 9.25
N ARG A 186 -9.69 -2.33 10.51
CA ARG A 186 -8.53 -1.74 11.17
C ARG A 186 -7.99 -2.71 12.22
N VAL A 187 -6.69 -2.67 12.45
CA VAL A 187 -5.98 -3.49 13.44
C VAL A 187 -5.09 -2.57 14.27
N ARG A 188 -4.72 -3.01 15.47
CA ARG A 188 -3.63 -2.36 16.21
C ARG A 188 -2.29 -2.84 15.65
N SER A 189 -1.46 -1.89 15.23
CA SER A 189 -0.05 -2.10 14.92
C SER A 189 0.74 -2.16 16.23
N ASP A 190 1.70 -3.06 16.30
CA ASP A 190 2.58 -3.21 17.46
C ASP A 190 3.97 -2.67 17.09
N GLN A 191 4.44 -1.64 17.81
CA GLN A 191 5.80 -1.10 17.65
C GLN A 191 6.82 -1.78 18.58
N SER A 192 6.43 -2.82 19.31
CA SER A 192 7.34 -3.53 20.19
C SER A 192 8.53 -4.13 19.42
N VAL A 193 9.74 -3.76 19.86
CA VAL A 193 11.03 -4.31 19.41
C VAL A 193 11.11 -5.84 19.63
N VAL A 194 10.18 -6.41 20.40
CA VAL A 194 10.15 -7.83 20.78
C VAL A 194 9.11 -8.64 19.96
N GLY A 195 8.41 -8.02 18.98
CA GLY A 195 7.54 -8.74 18.05
C GLY A 195 6.38 -9.51 18.69
N LYS A 196 5.97 -9.16 19.92
CA LYS A 196 4.94 -9.87 20.69
C LYS A 196 3.56 -9.26 20.50
N ILE A 197 2.84 -9.79 19.50
CA ILE A 197 1.42 -9.50 19.30
C ILE A 197 0.63 -9.94 20.53
N ALA A 198 -0.24 -9.06 21.04
CA ALA A 198 -1.09 -9.39 22.16
C ALA A 198 -2.04 -10.55 21.79
N PRO A 199 -2.31 -11.53 22.69
CA PRO A 199 -3.15 -12.68 22.35
C PRO A 199 -4.54 -12.31 21.82
N HIS A 200 -5.11 -11.20 22.28
CA HIS A 200 -6.41 -10.71 21.81
C HIS A 200 -6.41 -10.17 20.37
N ASP A 201 -5.24 -9.82 19.83
CA ASP A 201 -5.05 -9.34 18.45
C ASP A 201 -4.73 -10.48 17.47
N THR A 202 -4.75 -11.73 17.96
CA THR A 202 -4.59 -12.95 17.15
C THR A 202 -5.94 -13.65 16.95
N PRO A 203 -6.28 -14.11 15.73
CA PRO A 203 -7.55 -14.76 15.48
C PRO A 203 -7.60 -16.17 16.08
N MET A 204 -8.69 -16.49 16.77
CA MET A 204 -8.95 -17.82 17.36
C MET A 204 -9.81 -18.72 16.49
N SER A 205 -10.55 -18.12 15.55
CA SER A 205 -11.47 -18.83 14.67
C SER A 205 -11.41 -18.28 13.24
N ARG A 206 -11.97 -19.01 12.28
CA ARG A 206 -12.00 -18.56 10.87
C ARG A 206 -12.77 -17.25 10.70
N GLY A 207 -13.83 -17.04 11.49
CA GLY A 207 -14.66 -15.84 11.42
C GLY A 207 -13.97 -14.58 11.90
N GLU A 208 -12.92 -14.71 12.72
CA GLU A 208 -12.12 -13.59 13.23
C GLU A 208 -10.98 -13.17 12.30
N ILE A 209 -10.72 -13.94 11.22
CA ILE A 209 -9.63 -13.63 10.29
C ILE A 209 -9.99 -12.38 9.49
N SER A 210 -9.13 -11.37 9.57
CA SER A 210 -9.16 -10.26 8.63
C SER A 210 -8.76 -10.73 7.24
N HIS A 211 -9.58 -10.40 6.25
CA HIS A 211 -9.28 -10.62 4.83
C HIS A 211 -8.74 -9.36 4.15
N GLN A 212 -8.63 -8.25 4.87
CA GLN A 212 -8.07 -6.99 4.40
C GLN A 212 -6.74 -6.62 5.09
N THR A 213 -6.32 -7.39 6.11
CA THR A 213 -5.06 -7.18 6.82
C THR A 213 -4.33 -8.48 7.12
N PHE A 214 -3.00 -8.45 7.10
CA PHE A 214 -2.13 -9.53 7.55
C PHE A 214 -0.84 -8.97 8.14
N ARG A 215 0.00 -9.80 8.76
CA ARG A 215 1.29 -9.38 9.32
C ARG A 215 2.42 -10.25 8.77
N ILE A 216 3.61 -9.67 8.64
CA ILE A 216 4.86 -10.39 8.39
C ILE A 216 5.79 -10.13 9.56
N ARG A 217 6.20 -11.20 10.24
CA ARG A 217 7.30 -11.15 11.20
C ARG A 217 8.61 -11.39 10.47
N GLN A 218 9.55 -10.47 10.57
CA GLN A 218 10.83 -10.51 9.88
C GLN A 218 11.98 -10.46 10.89
N TRP A 219 13.02 -11.25 10.70
CA TRP A 219 14.25 -11.18 11.49
C TRP A 219 15.46 -11.63 10.69
N THR A 220 16.66 -11.27 11.14
CA THR A 220 17.91 -11.81 10.60
C THR A 220 18.43 -12.90 11.54
N GLN A 221 18.81 -14.06 11.02
CA GLN A 221 19.42 -15.14 11.80
C GLN A 221 20.93 -15.20 11.54
N MET A 222 21.73 -15.08 12.59
CA MET A 222 23.15 -15.41 12.53
C MET A 222 23.33 -16.88 12.85
N THR A 223 23.78 -17.68 11.89
CA THR A 223 24.17 -19.07 12.13
C THR A 223 25.50 -19.11 12.89
N GLU A 224 25.58 -19.92 13.95
CA GLU A 224 26.72 -20.08 14.87
C GLU A 224 28.02 -20.64 14.25
N THR A 225 28.26 -20.53 12.94
CA THR A 225 29.53 -20.96 12.32
C THR A 225 30.62 -19.90 12.37
N GLY A 226 30.64 -19.10 13.44
CA GLY A 226 31.69 -18.14 13.71
C GLY A 226 31.49 -17.51 15.07
N SER A 227 32.13 -18.07 16.09
CA SER A 227 32.34 -17.37 17.36
C SER A 227 32.78 -15.92 17.08
N PRO A 228 32.22 -14.90 17.74
CA PRO A 228 32.61 -13.50 17.54
C PRO A 228 34.04 -13.16 18.03
N LEU A 229 34.94 -14.13 18.16
CA LEU A 229 36.21 -13.98 18.88
C LEU A 229 37.46 -14.49 18.12
N THR A 230 37.41 -14.74 16.81
CA THR A 230 38.62 -15.14 16.05
C THR A 230 39.02 -14.19 14.92
N LEU A 231 38.45 -12.98 14.85
CA LEU A 231 38.81 -11.98 13.83
C LEU A 231 39.45 -10.70 14.40
N LEU A 232 40.04 -10.77 15.60
CA LEU A 232 40.99 -9.77 16.06
C LEU A 232 42.20 -10.50 16.62
N GLY A 233 43.34 -10.28 15.98
CA GLY A 233 44.62 -10.81 16.40
C GLY A 233 44.88 -10.50 17.88
N ASP A 234 45.43 -11.50 18.54
CA ASP A 234 46.25 -11.39 19.73
C ASP A 234 47.01 -10.06 19.76
N GLN A 235 46.68 -9.15 20.70
CA GLN A 235 47.59 -8.54 21.69
C GLN A 235 46.77 -7.77 22.76
N ASN A 236 46.85 -8.28 24.00
CA ASN A 236 46.76 -7.56 25.28
C ASN A 236 45.55 -6.68 25.63
N GLY A 237 44.71 -7.22 26.52
CA GLY A 237 44.20 -6.48 27.68
C GLY A 237 42.72 -6.10 27.64
N GLY A 238 41.87 -6.84 28.37
CA GLY A 238 40.52 -6.37 28.73
C GLY A 238 39.41 -7.43 28.80
N ILE A 239 39.66 -8.66 29.26
CA ILE A 239 38.71 -9.77 29.15
C ILE A 239 37.70 -9.90 30.31
N ALA A 240 37.58 -8.91 31.20
CA ALA A 240 36.64 -8.99 32.33
C ALA A 240 35.34 -8.20 32.13
N GLY A 241 35.28 -7.28 31.15
CA GLY A 241 34.13 -6.38 30.97
C GLY A 241 33.06 -6.87 29.99
N LEU A 242 33.38 -7.78 29.07
CA LEU A 242 32.45 -8.22 28.03
C LEU A 242 31.62 -9.45 28.42
N LEU A 243 32.04 -10.21 29.43
CA LEU A 243 31.30 -11.38 29.92
C LEU A 243 30.06 -10.99 30.76
N GLY A 244 30.00 -9.75 31.27
CA GLY A 244 28.88 -9.27 32.09
C GLY A 244 27.64 -8.90 31.28
N VAL A 245 27.81 -8.41 30.05
CA VAL A 245 26.68 -7.96 29.21
C VAL A 245 25.92 -9.13 28.58
N VAL A 246 26.56 -10.29 28.44
CA VAL A 246 25.94 -11.50 27.88
C VAL A 246 24.97 -12.15 28.89
N ALA A 247 25.19 -11.97 30.20
CA ALA A 247 24.31 -12.51 31.23
C ALA A 247 22.99 -11.72 31.37
N GLU A 248 22.98 -10.42 31.07
CA GLU A 248 21.76 -9.59 31.09
C GLU A 248 20.89 -9.72 29.82
N LEU A 249 21.43 -10.29 28.74
CA LEU A 249 20.69 -10.63 27.50
C LEU A 249 20.08 -12.06 27.54
N GLY A 250 19.90 -12.62 28.75
CA GLY A 250 19.50 -14.02 29.00
C GLY A 250 18.12 -14.47 28.51
N ASN A 251 17.43 -13.69 27.68
CA ASN A 251 16.10 -14.04 27.14
C ASN A 251 16.03 -14.22 25.62
N VAL A 252 17.16 -14.19 24.88
CA VAL A 252 17.15 -14.24 23.40
C VAL A 252 17.70 -15.56 22.83
N VAL A 253 18.07 -16.52 23.66
CA VAL A 253 18.61 -17.81 23.20
C VAL A 253 17.49 -18.85 23.12
N ASN A 254 16.80 -18.90 21.98
CA ASN A 254 16.06 -20.11 21.59
C ASN A 254 17.03 -21.06 20.86
N ALA A 255 16.74 -22.37 20.88
CA ALA A 255 17.62 -23.47 20.47
C ALA A 255 18.03 -23.52 18.96
N GLY A 256 18.10 -22.37 18.28
CA GLY A 256 18.42 -22.25 16.85
C GLY A 256 19.27 -21.04 16.46
N GLY A 257 19.82 -20.24 17.39
CA GLY A 257 20.69 -19.09 17.08
C GLY A 257 20.10 -17.72 17.44
N VAL A 258 20.87 -16.65 17.24
CA VAL A 258 20.51 -15.28 17.65
C VAL A 258 19.66 -14.60 16.57
N HIS A 259 18.46 -14.15 16.93
CA HIS A 259 17.61 -13.31 16.09
C HIS A 259 17.99 -11.83 16.26
N ILE A 260 18.29 -11.14 15.17
CA ILE A 260 18.67 -9.73 15.16
C ILE A 260 17.69 -8.93 14.30
N GLY A 261 17.26 -7.78 14.81
CA GLY A 261 16.37 -6.87 14.09
C GLY A 261 14.98 -7.46 13.86
N GLU A 262 14.44 -8.15 14.86
CA GLU A 262 13.08 -8.70 14.79
C GLU A 262 12.04 -7.57 14.72
N GLU A 263 11.19 -7.60 13.70
CA GLU A 263 10.11 -6.64 13.48
C GLU A 263 8.82 -7.35 13.01
N VAL A 264 7.66 -6.82 13.39
CA VAL A 264 6.35 -7.25 12.87
C VAL A 264 5.78 -6.11 12.02
N ILE A 265 5.55 -6.40 10.75
CA ILE A 265 5.04 -5.44 9.76
C ILE A 265 3.60 -5.81 9.43
N THR A 266 2.67 -4.87 9.64
CA THR A 266 1.26 -5.03 9.29
C THR A 266 0.98 -4.49 7.91
N TYR A 267 0.38 -5.32 7.06
CA TYR A 267 -0.09 -4.96 5.74
C TYR A 267 -1.61 -4.79 5.74
N SER A 268 -2.08 -3.79 5.02
CA SER A 268 -3.49 -3.57 4.70
C SER A 268 -3.68 -3.47 3.20
N THR A 269 -4.91 -3.73 2.76
CA THR A 269 -5.30 -3.60 1.36
C THR A 269 -6.29 -2.46 1.14
N LEU A 270 -6.60 -2.22 -0.13
CA LEU A 270 -7.61 -1.29 -0.59
C LEU A 270 -8.68 -2.08 -1.34
N ASP A 271 -9.96 -1.75 -1.13
CA ASP A 271 -11.01 -2.28 -2.00
C ASP A 271 -10.75 -1.85 -3.45
N THR A 272 -10.96 -2.76 -4.40
CA THR A 272 -10.74 -2.49 -5.83
C THR A 272 -11.56 -1.31 -6.33
N ALA A 273 -12.75 -1.08 -5.76
CA ALA A 273 -13.59 0.06 -6.10
C ALA A 273 -12.93 1.41 -5.77
N LEU A 274 -12.04 1.48 -4.78
CA LEU A 274 -11.35 2.71 -4.36
C LEU A 274 -10.27 3.17 -5.33
N TYR A 275 -9.74 2.28 -6.18
CA TYR A 275 -8.70 2.62 -7.16
C TYR A 275 -9.08 2.27 -8.60
N THR A 276 -10.36 1.97 -8.87
CA THR A 276 -10.87 1.75 -10.22
C THR A 276 -11.54 3.03 -10.74
N PRO A 277 -11.02 3.66 -11.81
CA PRO A 277 -11.64 4.85 -12.38
C PRO A 277 -13.01 4.54 -12.97
N THR A 278 -13.92 5.51 -12.90
CA THR A 278 -15.25 5.44 -13.49
C THR A 278 -15.52 6.67 -14.37
N GLY A 279 -16.59 6.65 -15.17
CA GLY A 279 -16.92 7.79 -16.04
C GLY A 279 -17.11 9.12 -15.30
N SER A 280 -17.63 9.09 -14.07
CA SER A 280 -17.79 10.28 -13.21
C SER A 280 -16.61 10.52 -12.26
N LYS A 281 -15.72 9.53 -12.10
CA LYS A 281 -14.55 9.60 -11.20
C LYS A 281 -13.31 9.10 -11.93
N PRO A 282 -12.87 9.85 -12.94
CA PRO A 282 -11.82 9.38 -13.82
C PRO A 282 -10.47 9.37 -13.11
N TRP A 283 -10.24 10.19 -12.09
CA TRP A 283 -8.94 10.30 -11.39
C TRP A 283 -8.74 9.24 -10.30
N ARG A 284 -9.80 8.56 -9.87
CA ARG A 284 -9.73 7.50 -8.87
C ARG A 284 -8.72 6.44 -9.26
N GLY A 285 -7.68 6.19 -8.46
CA GLY A 285 -6.61 5.25 -8.85
C GLY A 285 -5.45 5.13 -7.87
N ILE A 286 -4.53 4.21 -8.18
CA ILE A 286 -3.17 4.21 -7.64
C ILE A 286 -2.31 5.08 -8.55
N TRP A 287 -1.54 5.98 -7.96
CA TRP A 287 -0.70 6.95 -8.65
C TRP A 287 0.71 6.94 -8.10
N VAL A 288 1.63 7.51 -8.85
CA VAL A 288 3.00 7.80 -8.42
C VAL A 288 3.26 9.29 -8.60
N GLY A 289 3.93 9.91 -7.64
CA GLY A 289 4.35 11.32 -7.71
C GLY A 289 5.79 11.50 -7.27
N ASP A 290 6.47 12.51 -7.82
CA ASP A 290 7.82 12.89 -7.41
C ASP A 290 7.77 13.97 -6.33
N TYR A 291 8.45 13.70 -5.22
CA TYR A 291 8.66 14.63 -4.10
C TYR A 291 10.13 15.09 -4.03
N SER A 292 10.77 15.18 -5.20
CA SER A 292 12.10 15.76 -5.40
C SER A 292 13.17 15.02 -4.60
N GLY A 293 13.74 15.66 -3.57
CA GLY A 293 14.79 15.05 -2.74
C GLY A 293 14.33 13.83 -1.94
N HIS A 294 13.02 13.63 -1.79
CA HIS A 294 12.45 12.45 -1.12
C HIS A 294 12.19 11.27 -2.07
N GLY A 295 12.21 11.52 -3.39
CA GLY A 295 11.98 10.50 -4.41
C GLY A 295 10.50 10.29 -4.75
N CYS A 296 10.23 9.16 -5.40
CA CYS A 296 8.89 8.81 -5.87
C CYS A 296 8.06 8.14 -4.77
N GLU A 297 6.85 8.63 -4.56
CA GLU A 297 5.89 8.04 -3.63
C GLU A 297 4.62 7.57 -4.34
N PHE A 298 4.04 6.49 -3.84
CA PHE A 298 2.77 5.95 -4.33
C PHE A 298 1.60 6.53 -3.55
N LEU A 299 0.57 6.93 -4.29
CA LEU A 299 -0.60 7.60 -3.76
C LEU A 299 -1.87 6.82 -4.12
N LEU A 300 -2.87 6.89 -3.26
CA LEU A 300 -4.26 6.66 -3.61
C LEU A 300 -4.87 8.01 -3.93
N ILE A 301 -5.23 8.24 -5.19
CA ILE A 301 -6.13 9.33 -5.55
C ILE A 301 -7.55 8.83 -5.32
N HIS A 302 -8.13 9.28 -4.22
CA HIS A 302 -9.45 8.91 -3.75
C HIS A 302 -10.46 10.00 -4.13
N GLN A 303 -11.56 9.59 -4.74
CA GLN A 303 -12.73 10.43 -5.01
C GLN A 303 -13.91 9.83 -4.25
N PRO A 304 -14.27 10.37 -3.06
CA PRO A 304 -15.34 9.84 -2.22
C PRO A 304 -16.66 9.67 -2.97
N ASP A 305 -17.48 8.74 -2.51
CA ASP A 305 -18.85 8.56 -3.01
C ASP A 305 -19.78 9.64 -2.46
N ASP A 306 -20.07 10.64 -3.31
CA ASP A 306 -21.13 11.60 -3.07
C ASP A 306 -22.51 10.93 -3.21
N PRO A 307 -23.53 11.43 -2.49
CA PRO A 307 -24.92 11.05 -2.74
C PRO A 307 -25.28 11.21 -4.22
N ALA A 308 -26.13 10.32 -4.72
CA ALA A 308 -26.71 10.46 -6.06
C ALA A 308 -27.48 11.78 -6.11
N VAL A 309 -27.19 12.59 -7.14
CA VAL A 309 -27.84 13.89 -7.35
C VAL A 309 -28.37 13.93 -8.77
N THR A 310 -29.59 14.43 -8.91
CA THR A 310 -30.30 14.57 -10.17
C THR A 310 -29.80 15.76 -10.96
N ASP A 311 -30.03 15.76 -12.28
CA ASP A 311 -29.67 16.89 -13.13
C ASP A 311 -30.35 18.20 -12.66
N ALA A 312 -31.59 18.10 -12.16
CA ALA A 312 -32.33 19.25 -11.64
C ALA A 312 -31.66 19.87 -10.40
N GLU A 313 -31.16 19.04 -9.47
CA GLU A 313 -30.46 19.50 -8.27
C GLU A 313 -29.08 20.11 -8.59
N LEU A 314 -28.46 19.71 -9.71
CA LEU A 314 -27.25 20.35 -10.24
C LEU A 314 -27.54 21.63 -11.04
N GLY A 315 -28.80 22.06 -11.13
CA GLY A 315 -29.21 23.21 -11.93
C GLY A 315 -29.08 22.98 -13.44
N LEU A 316 -28.97 21.73 -13.89
CA LEU A 316 -28.88 21.37 -15.30
C LEU A 316 -30.26 21.39 -15.94
N ILE A 317 -30.59 22.53 -16.56
CA ILE A 317 -31.77 22.69 -17.42
C ILE A 317 -31.28 22.83 -18.86
N ARG A 318 -31.85 22.05 -19.78
CA ARG A 318 -31.55 22.14 -21.21
C ARG A 318 -32.06 23.47 -21.76
N ARG A 319 -31.20 24.20 -22.47
CA ARG A 319 -31.58 25.48 -23.08
C ARG A 319 -32.28 25.24 -24.42
N VAL A 320 -33.17 26.17 -24.81
CA VAL A 320 -34.01 26.03 -26.02
C VAL A 320 -33.16 25.96 -27.30
N ASP A 321 -32.07 26.71 -27.36
CA ASP A 321 -31.19 26.82 -28.54
C ASP A 321 -29.92 25.94 -28.44
N GLU A 322 -29.85 25.05 -27.44
CA GLU A 322 -28.68 24.19 -27.19
C GLU A 322 -28.79 22.89 -28.00
N THR A 323 -27.75 22.61 -28.79
CA THR A 323 -27.64 21.37 -29.56
C THR A 323 -27.58 20.17 -28.61
N ASP A 324 -27.97 18.98 -29.10
CA ASP A 324 -27.87 17.76 -28.28
C ASP A 324 -26.44 17.52 -27.78
N GLU A 325 -25.44 17.74 -28.65
CA GLU A 325 -24.02 17.57 -28.33
C GLU A 325 -23.56 18.50 -27.20
N THR A 326 -23.91 19.78 -27.26
CA THR A 326 -23.51 20.77 -26.24
C THR A 326 -24.22 20.53 -24.91
N TRP A 327 -25.48 20.10 -24.94
CA TRP A 327 -26.22 19.67 -23.75
C TRP A 327 -25.58 18.45 -23.08
N GLU A 328 -25.25 17.42 -23.85
CA GLU A 328 -24.62 16.19 -23.33
C GLU A 328 -23.23 16.45 -22.77
N GLU A 329 -22.44 17.30 -23.43
CA GLU A 329 -21.12 17.69 -22.95
C GLU A 329 -21.20 18.44 -21.62
N ARG A 330 -22.06 19.46 -21.52
CA ARG A 330 -22.26 20.22 -20.27
C ARG A 330 -22.74 19.33 -19.13
N ARG A 331 -23.68 18.42 -19.42
CA ARG A 331 -24.16 17.43 -18.46
C ARG A 331 -23.01 16.53 -17.98
N ARG A 332 -22.23 15.97 -18.90
CA ARG A 332 -21.08 15.13 -18.59
C ARG A 332 -20.05 15.87 -17.74
N GLU A 333 -19.66 17.09 -18.12
CA GLU A 333 -18.68 17.88 -17.37
C GLU A 333 -19.14 18.20 -15.95
N THR A 334 -20.43 18.53 -15.78
CA THR A 334 -20.99 18.83 -14.45
C THR A 334 -20.99 17.62 -13.54
N HIS A 335 -21.20 16.42 -14.09
CA HIS A 335 -21.07 15.16 -13.34
C HIS A 335 -19.61 14.74 -13.13
N LEU A 336 -18.69 15.17 -13.99
CA LEU A 336 -17.26 14.86 -13.94
C LEU A 336 -16.52 15.70 -12.90
N TYR A 337 -16.77 17.01 -12.90
CA TYR A 337 -16.11 17.99 -12.06
C TYR A 337 -16.99 18.30 -10.86
N ARG A 338 -17.06 17.34 -9.94
CA ARG A 338 -17.84 17.46 -8.71
C ARG A 338 -17.14 16.79 -7.54
N GLY A 339 -17.34 17.37 -6.36
CA GLY A 339 -16.96 16.76 -5.10
C GLY A 339 -15.47 16.86 -4.83
N ARG A 340 -15.02 16.14 -3.81
CA ARG A 340 -13.67 16.19 -3.29
C ARG A 340 -12.73 15.25 -4.05
N LEU A 341 -11.47 15.66 -4.21
CA LEU A 341 -10.37 14.79 -4.63
C LEU A 341 -9.28 14.80 -3.57
N GLU A 342 -8.90 13.61 -3.12
CA GLU A 342 -7.96 13.39 -2.03
C GLU A 342 -6.76 12.58 -2.53
N ALA A 343 -5.55 13.08 -2.31
CA ALA A 343 -4.35 12.31 -2.54
C ALA A 343 -3.82 11.81 -1.20
N ILE A 344 -3.88 10.49 -0.97
CA ILE A 344 -3.44 9.84 0.26
C ILE A 344 -2.15 9.07 -0.04
N LYS A 345 -1.11 9.26 0.78
CA LYS A 345 0.16 8.56 0.63
C LYS A 345 0.00 7.08 1.00
N LEU A 346 0.25 6.17 0.06
CA LEU A 346 0.36 4.73 0.35
C LEU A 346 1.79 4.36 0.70
N THR A 347 2.74 5.05 0.07
CA THR A 347 4.08 5.24 0.61
C THR A 347 4.28 6.73 0.92
N GLY A 348 5.04 7.03 1.96
CA GLY A 348 5.28 8.40 2.40
C GLY A 348 6.75 8.70 2.59
N ASP A 349 7.02 9.84 3.19
CA ASP A 349 8.37 10.35 3.38
C ASP A 349 8.59 10.81 4.83
N PRO A 350 9.80 11.25 5.22
CA PRO A 350 10.06 11.71 6.59
C PRO A 350 9.21 12.91 7.02
N ASN A 351 8.67 13.69 6.09
CA ASN A 351 7.90 14.90 6.37
C ASN A 351 6.40 14.57 6.41
N VAL A 352 5.84 13.97 5.36
CA VAL A 352 4.43 13.55 5.31
C VAL A 352 4.37 12.03 5.20
N PRO A 353 4.02 11.33 6.30
CA PRO A 353 4.07 9.88 6.35
C PRO A 353 2.97 9.23 5.52
N ARG A 354 3.13 7.93 5.26
CA ARG A 354 2.08 7.12 4.66
C ARG A 354 0.80 7.18 5.49
N GLY A 355 -0.32 7.04 4.80
CA GLY A 355 -1.67 7.18 5.31
C GLY A 355 -2.11 8.62 5.50
N GLU A 356 -1.24 9.62 5.35
CA GLU A 356 -1.63 11.03 5.36
C GLU A 356 -2.03 11.54 3.98
N TYR A 357 -2.84 12.59 3.98
CA TYR A 357 -3.05 13.36 2.75
C TYR A 357 -1.77 14.07 2.36
N THR A 358 -1.40 14.02 1.09
CA THR A 358 -0.35 14.88 0.52
C THR A 358 -0.95 16.14 -0.10
N PHE A 359 -2.16 16.04 -0.66
CA PHE A 359 -2.94 17.19 -1.10
C PHE A 359 -4.42 16.87 -1.17
N VAL A 360 -5.24 17.92 -1.15
CA VAL A 360 -6.70 17.84 -1.18
C VAL A 360 -7.25 18.97 -2.04
N ALA A 361 -8.07 18.64 -3.04
CA ALA A 361 -8.97 19.58 -3.69
C ALA A 361 -10.37 19.40 -3.08
N ASP A 362 -10.86 20.42 -2.36
CA ASP A 362 -12.12 20.32 -1.61
C ASP A 362 -13.36 20.28 -2.52
N ASP A 363 -13.28 20.92 -3.68
CA ASP A 363 -14.31 20.88 -4.72
C ASP A 363 -13.65 20.88 -6.10
N LEU A 364 -14.01 19.94 -6.97
CA LEU A 364 -13.65 19.95 -8.38
C LEU A 364 -14.58 20.83 -9.23
N GLY A 365 -15.76 21.13 -8.69
CA GLY A 365 -16.83 21.90 -9.30
C GLY A 365 -16.61 23.42 -9.30
N PRO A 366 -17.71 24.19 -9.34
CA PRO A 366 -17.64 25.64 -9.47
C PRO A 366 -16.90 26.37 -8.34
N GLU A 367 -17.01 25.92 -7.08
CA GLU A 367 -16.42 26.64 -5.94
C GLU A 367 -14.89 26.49 -5.88
N GLY A 368 -14.41 25.34 -6.34
CA GLY A 368 -12.99 25.07 -6.50
C GLY A 368 -12.40 25.53 -7.83
N PHE A 369 -13.21 25.88 -8.82
CA PHE A 369 -12.71 26.29 -10.14
C PHE A 369 -11.90 27.59 -10.06
N VAL A 370 -10.67 27.55 -10.57
CA VAL A 370 -9.79 28.72 -10.67
C VAL A 370 -9.80 29.28 -12.09
N GLY A 371 -9.72 28.41 -13.09
CA GLY A 371 -9.67 28.82 -14.49
C GLY A 371 -9.18 27.71 -15.41
N ILE A 372 -8.99 28.07 -16.67
CA ILE A 372 -8.32 27.26 -17.67
C ILE A 372 -6.93 27.85 -17.90
N ALA A 373 -5.90 27.02 -17.81
CA ALA A 373 -4.53 27.45 -18.07
C ALA A 373 -4.38 27.96 -19.51
N SER A 374 -3.84 29.16 -19.66
CA SER A 374 -3.54 29.81 -20.95
C SER A 374 -2.10 29.59 -21.41
N ASP A 375 -1.23 29.19 -20.50
CA ASP A 375 0.21 29.20 -20.72
C ASP A 375 0.79 27.79 -20.93
N PRO A 376 1.78 27.62 -21.84
CA PRO A 376 2.51 26.37 -21.97
C PRO A 376 3.17 25.95 -20.64
N PRO A 377 3.32 24.63 -20.36
CA PRO A 377 2.83 23.49 -21.14
C PRO A 377 1.37 23.10 -20.83
N PHE A 378 0.64 23.88 -20.03
CA PHE A 378 -0.65 23.48 -19.47
C PHE A 378 -1.86 24.01 -20.24
N ILE A 379 -1.69 24.59 -21.43
CA ILE A 379 -2.77 25.20 -22.22
C ILE A 379 -4.02 24.30 -22.28
N GLY A 380 -5.17 24.85 -21.92
CA GLY A 380 -6.46 24.14 -21.92
C GLY A 380 -6.74 23.30 -20.67
N THR A 381 -5.79 23.21 -19.73
CA THR A 381 -5.95 22.43 -18.50
C THR A 381 -6.85 23.13 -17.50
N ARG A 382 -7.82 22.41 -16.94
CA ARG A 382 -8.64 22.90 -15.84
C ARG A 382 -7.82 23.00 -14.56
N ILE A 383 -7.83 24.17 -13.94
CA ILE A 383 -7.17 24.44 -12.66
C ILE A 383 -8.24 24.54 -11.56
N VAL A 384 -8.01 23.82 -10.46
CA VAL A 384 -8.86 23.89 -9.26
C VAL A 384 -8.03 24.23 -8.02
N LYS A 385 -8.67 24.85 -7.04
CA LYS A 385 -8.08 25.13 -5.72
C LYS A 385 -7.73 23.81 -5.04
N SER A 386 -6.56 23.77 -4.44
CA SER A 386 -6.08 22.61 -3.70
C SER A 386 -5.29 23.07 -2.48
N ARG A 387 -5.09 22.15 -1.54
CA ARG A 387 -4.29 22.38 -0.34
C ARG A 387 -3.24 21.28 -0.26
N GLY A 388 -1.97 21.67 -0.28
CA GLY A 388 -0.86 20.76 -0.13
C GLY A 388 -0.52 20.56 1.35
N HIS A 389 -0.19 19.34 1.76
CA HIS A 389 0.20 19.04 3.14
C HIS A 389 1.71 19.12 3.27
N VAL A 390 2.18 19.90 4.24
CA VAL A 390 3.61 20.06 4.54
C VAL A 390 3.86 19.93 6.03
N ALA A 391 5.03 19.42 6.40
CA ALA A 391 5.46 19.29 7.79
C ALA A 391 6.99 19.29 7.86
N GLY A 392 7.54 19.51 9.06
CA GLY A 392 8.94 19.20 9.36
C GLY A 392 9.19 17.69 9.46
N THR A 393 10.46 17.30 9.43
CA THR A 393 10.87 15.89 9.58
C THR A 393 10.27 15.27 10.85
N GLY A 394 9.73 14.07 10.74
CA GLY A 394 8.97 13.40 11.81
C GLY A 394 7.51 13.79 11.87
N PHE A 395 6.96 14.40 10.81
CA PHE A 395 5.60 14.94 10.75
C PHE A 395 5.32 15.98 11.84
N VAL A 396 6.33 16.81 12.12
CA VAL A 396 6.28 17.83 13.17
C VAL A 396 5.73 19.14 12.61
N ASN A 397 4.82 19.79 13.34
CA ASN A 397 4.18 21.06 12.96
C ASN A 397 3.54 21.00 11.57
N ASP A 398 2.76 19.94 11.34
CA ASP A 398 2.04 19.72 10.10
C ASP A 398 1.01 20.82 9.83
N ARG A 399 0.90 21.22 8.57
CA ARG A 399 -0.07 22.23 8.12
C ARG A 399 -0.41 22.07 6.64
N TYR A 400 -1.56 22.61 6.27
CA TYR A 400 -1.91 22.78 4.87
C TYR A 400 -1.46 24.14 4.34
N THR A 401 -0.90 24.13 3.13
CA THR A 401 -0.55 25.32 2.36
C THR A 401 -1.39 25.41 1.09
N GLU A 402 -1.58 26.61 0.56
CA GLU A 402 -2.33 26.81 -0.67
C GLU A 402 -1.58 26.21 -1.88
N SER A 403 -2.33 25.50 -2.72
CA SER A 403 -1.84 24.94 -3.97
C SER A 403 -2.92 24.97 -5.04
N GLN A 404 -2.54 24.71 -6.28
CA GLN A 404 -3.48 24.57 -7.38
C GLN A 404 -3.28 23.20 -8.01
N LEU A 405 -4.38 22.48 -8.24
CA LEU A 405 -4.36 21.19 -8.92
C LEU A 405 -4.73 21.40 -10.39
N LEU A 406 -3.86 20.94 -11.28
CA LEU A 406 -4.01 21.00 -12.72
C LEU A 406 -4.46 19.61 -13.21
N LEU A 407 -5.69 19.54 -13.72
CA LEU A 407 -6.32 18.31 -14.21
C LEU A 407 -5.93 18.06 -15.68
N ILE A 408 -4.66 17.73 -15.93
CA ILE A 408 -4.10 17.58 -17.29
C ILE A 408 -4.84 16.49 -18.09
N GLY A 409 -5.19 15.39 -17.42
CA GLY A 409 -5.99 14.33 -18.02
C GLY A 409 -6.38 13.26 -17.01
N PRO A 410 -7.01 12.15 -17.46
CA PRO A 410 -7.43 11.08 -16.56
C PRO A 410 -6.24 10.31 -15.97
N ASN A 411 -5.06 10.35 -16.60
CA ASN A 411 -3.88 9.58 -16.17
C ASN A 411 -2.69 10.45 -15.77
N ARG A 412 -2.83 11.78 -15.82
CA ARG A 412 -1.77 12.73 -15.47
C ARG A 412 -2.37 13.93 -14.74
N LEU A 413 -1.76 14.27 -13.62
CA LEU A 413 -2.09 15.44 -12.81
C LEU A 413 -0.81 16.26 -12.60
N ALA A 414 -0.97 17.54 -12.32
CA ALA A 414 0.11 18.36 -11.77
C ALA A 414 -0.40 19.19 -10.60
N GLN A 415 0.48 19.48 -9.64
CA GLN A 415 0.18 20.33 -8.51
C GLN A 415 1.18 21.48 -8.46
N TYR A 416 0.66 22.69 -8.52
CA TYR A 416 1.42 23.91 -8.30
C TYR A 416 1.41 24.28 -6.82
N TRP A 417 2.58 24.19 -6.20
CA TRP A 417 2.83 24.56 -4.81
C TRP A 417 3.18 26.06 -4.74
N VAL A 418 2.19 26.89 -4.40
CA VAL A 418 2.29 28.36 -4.52
C VAL A 418 3.42 28.91 -3.66
N GLU A 419 3.52 28.49 -2.39
CA GLU A 419 4.56 28.95 -1.47
C GLU A 419 5.99 28.54 -1.87
N PHE A 420 6.14 27.48 -2.67
CA PHE A 420 7.44 26.91 -3.03
C PHE A 420 7.87 27.25 -4.46
N GLY A 421 7.00 27.87 -5.27
CA GLY A 421 7.30 28.15 -6.68
C GLY A 421 7.62 26.89 -7.48
N HIS A 422 6.90 25.79 -7.24
CA HIS A 422 7.24 24.50 -7.84
C HIS A 422 6.02 23.73 -8.33
N ILE A 423 6.14 23.02 -9.45
CA ILE A 423 5.11 22.14 -10.00
C ILE A 423 5.55 20.67 -9.96
N SER A 424 4.83 19.86 -9.17
CA SER A 424 4.98 18.39 -9.13
C SER A 424 4.02 17.72 -10.10
N PHE A 425 4.43 16.63 -10.73
CA PHE A 425 3.55 15.78 -11.54
C PHE A 425 3.19 14.48 -10.84
N PHE A 426 2.05 13.92 -11.24
CA PHE A 426 1.58 12.62 -10.81
C PHE A 426 1.09 11.83 -12.02
N GLU A 427 1.37 10.53 -12.03
CA GLU A 427 0.96 9.62 -13.10
C GLU A 427 0.26 8.39 -12.54
N ARG A 428 -0.79 7.93 -13.23
CA ARG A 428 -1.56 6.75 -12.82
C ARG A 428 -0.76 5.48 -13.05
N VAL A 429 -0.70 4.63 -12.03
CA VAL A 429 -0.08 3.31 -12.11
C VAL A 429 -1.07 2.29 -12.71
N GLN A 430 -0.64 1.60 -13.76
CA GLN A 430 -1.40 0.49 -14.37
C GLN A 430 -1.19 -0.81 -13.60
N VAL A 431 -1.86 -0.95 -12.44
CA VAL A 431 -1.70 -2.08 -11.51
C VAL A 431 -1.85 -3.45 -12.19
N ASP A 432 -2.80 -3.59 -13.12
CA ASP A 432 -3.07 -4.89 -13.75
C ASP A 432 -1.93 -5.37 -14.66
N GLN A 433 -1.09 -4.47 -15.17
CA GLN A 433 0.11 -4.83 -15.92
C GLN A 433 1.18 -5.47 -15.04
N LEU A 434 1.14 -5.24 -13.72
CA LEU A 434 2.07 -5.83 -12.75
C LEU A 434 1.65 -7.25 -12.31
N LEU A 435 0.42 -7.67 -12.61
CA LEU A 435 -0.12 -8.97 -12.19
C LEU A 435 0.30 -10.12 -13.10
N VAL A 436 0.68 -9.83 -14.35
CA VAL A 436 1.03 -10.87 -15.32
C VAL A 436 2.50 -11.25 -15.09
N PRO A 437 2.80 -12.53 -14.81
CA PRO A 437 4.19 -12.99 -14.82
C PRO A 437 4.83 -12.73 -16.19
N PRO A 438 6.07 -12.22 -16.24
CA PRO A 438 6.76 -11.94 -17.50
C PRO A 438 6.95 -13.18 -18.38
#